data_AF-A0AAW7G1B6-F1
#
_entry.id   AF-A0AAW7G1B6-F1
#
_cell.length_a   1.000
_cell.length_b   1.000
_cell.length_c   1.000
_cell.angle_alpha   90.00
_cell.angle_beta   90.00
_cell.angle_gamma   90.00
#
_symmetry.space_group_name_H-M   'P 1'
#
loop_
_entity.id
_entity.type
_entity.pdbx_description
1 polymer ?
#
loop_
_entity_poly.entity_id
_entity_poly.type
_entity_poly.pdbx_seq_one_letter_code
_entity_poly.pdbx_strand_id
1 'polypeptide(L)'
;MDEMTARERARLRKQRSRASQAKTSGLNRFEIIINDQELAALERGRVNRNPGREPYSRNEYIALLLLNDARQLQQQEENTPACKKCGSKPPEHCGGAFKGEHNCWLTLKCLKLNLTSVTGHSENNGEV
;
A
#
# COMPACT_ATOMS: atom_id res chain seq x y z
N MET A 1 7.03 31.80 22.54
CA MET A 1 5.89 30.89 22.37
C MET A 1 5.72 30.68 20.89
N ASP A 2 6.12 29.52 20.37
CA ASP A 2 6.10 29.26 18.93
C ASP A 2 4.65 29.17 18.43
N GLU A 3 4.29 30.05 17.50
CA GLU A 3 2.90 30.25 17.09
C GLU A 3 2.51 29.19 16.04
N MET A 4 1.66 28.26 16.47
CA MET A 4 1.28 27.09 15.70
C MET A 4 0.56 27.46 14.39
N THR A 5 1.15 27.12 13.24
CA THR A 5 0.62 27.49 11.91
C THR A 5 -0.74 26.86 11.59
N ALA A 6 -1.50 27.46 10.65
CA ALA A 6 -2.80 26.92 10.22
C ALA A 6 -2.71 25.47 9.67
N ARG A 7 -1.60 25.12 9.02
CA ARG A 7 -1.32 23.75 8.55
C ARG A 7 -1.06 22.79 9.72
N GLU A 8 -0.31 23.22 10.72
CA GLU A 8 -0.09 22.47 11.97
C GLU A 8 -1.42 22.18 12.67
N ARG A 9 -2.30 23.19 12.76
CA ARG A 9 -3.64 23.09 13.34
C ARG A 9 -4.54 22.12 12.57
N ALA A 10 -4.54 22.19 11.24
CA ALA A 10 -5.28 21.25 10.39
C ALA A 10 -4.77 19.80 10.55
N ARG A 11 -3.45 19.62 10.67
CA ARG A 11 -2.83 18.30 10.90
C ARG A 11 -3.22 17.73 12.26
N LEU A 12 -3.10 18.51 13.33
CA LEU A 12 -3.49 18.09 14.69
C LEU A 12 -4.98 17.78 14.77
N ARG A 13 -5.83 18.55 14.09
CA ARG A 13 -7.26 18.23 13.95
C ARG A 13 -7.47 16.89 13.25
N LYS A 14 -6.74 16.61 12.15
CA LYS A 14 -6.83 15.33 11.44
C LYS A 14 -6.30 14.16 12.28
N GLN A 15 -5.21 14.34 13.02
CA GLN A 15 -4.65 13.34 13.92
C GLN A 15 -5.60 13.04 15.08
N ARG A 16 -6.15 14.09 15.72
CA ARG A 16 -7.15 13.97 16.79
C ARG A 16 -8.46 13.37 16.29
N SER A 17 -8.87 13.69 15.06
CA SER A 17 -10.02 13.07 14.38
C SER A 17 -9.80 11.58 14.14
N ARG A 18 -8.62 11.16 13.65
CA ARG A 18 -8.26 9.73 13.53
C ARG A 18 -8.26 9.03 14.90
N ALA A 19 -7.70 9.67 15.93
CA ALA A 19 -7.69 9.15 17.29
C ALA A 19 -9.08 9.10 17.94
N SER A 20 -10.02 9.92 17.47
CA SER A 20 -11.41 9.94 17.95
C SER A 20 -12.30 8.99 17.16
N GLN A 21 -12.10 8.83 15.85
CA GLN A 21 -12.72 7.78 15.03
C GLN A 21 -12.36 6.38 15.54
N ALA A 22 -11.13 6.22 16.04
CA ALA A 22 -10.69 5.03 16.76
C ALA A 22 -11.60 4.72 17.98
N LYS A 23 -12.28 5.69 18.59
CA LYS A 23 -13.16 5.43 19.74
C LYS A 23 -14.61 5.14 19.36
N THR A 24 -15.03 5.35 18.10
CA THR A 24 -16.45 5.39 17.73
C THR A 24 -16.83 4.43 16.59
N SER A 25 -15.88 3.69 16.01
CA SER A 25 -16.19 2.60 15.07
C SER A 25 -15.07 1.55 14.99
N GLY A 26 -15.43 0.27 15.11
CA GLY A 26 -14.71 -0.91 14.58
C GLY A 26 -13.19 -0.88 14.56
N LEU A 27 -12.52 -0.58 15.67
CA LEU A 27 -11.07 -0.77 15.76
C LEU A 27 -10.72 -2.25 15.68
N ASN A 28 -9.89 -2.59 14.69
CA ASN A 28 -9.32 -3.91 14.56
C ASN A 28 -7.86 -3.85 15.04
N ARG A 29 -7.56 -4.52 16.16
CA ARG A 29 -6.20 -4.71 16.63
C ARG A 29 -5.64 -5.98 16.03
N PHE A 30 -4.49 -5.86 15.38
CA PHE A 30 -3.71 -7.00 14.92
C PHE A 30 -2.25 -6.80 15.32
N GLU A 31 -1.56 -7.90 15.51
CA GLU A 31 -0.13 -7.94 15.87
C GLU A 31 0.63 -8.53 14.70
N ILE A 32 1.79 -7.96 14.39
CA ILE A 32 2.68 -8.44 13.33
C ILE A 32 4.06 -8.71 13.92
N ILE A 33 4.68 -9.78 13.46
CA ILE A 33 6.07 -10.08 13.73
C ILE A 33 6.85 -9.69 12.49
N ILE A 34 7.87 -8.85 12.67
CA ILE A 34 8.74 -8.37 11.61
C ILE A 34 10.19 -8.62 12.01
N ASN A 35 11.06 -8.84 11.03
CA ASN A 35 12.49 -9.03 11.27
C ASN A 35 13.21 -7.68 11.48
N ASP A 36 14.49 -7.74 11.84
CA ASP A 36 15.30 -6.55 12.13
C ASP A 36 15.43 -5.61 10.93
N GLN A 37 15.50 -6.16 9.70
CA GLN A 37 15.58 -5.38 8.47
C GLN A 37 14.29 -4.58 8.24
N GLU A 38 13.13 -5.21 8.45
CA GLU A 38 11.81 -4.58 8.33
C GLU A 38 11.60 -3.53 9.42
N LEU A 39 12.03 -3.81 10.65
CA LEU A 39 11.98 -2.84 11.75
C LEU A 39 12.86 -1.62 11.44
N ALA A 40 14.08 -1.82 10.95
CA ALA A 40 14.96 -0.72 10.54
C ALA A 40 14.35 0.11 9.40
N ALA A 41 13.73 -0.54 8.42
CA ALA A 41 13.02 0.13 7.34
C ALA A 41 11.82 0.96 7.86
N LEU A 42 11.08 0.44 8.84
CA LEU A 42 9.98 1.12 9.51
C LEU A 42 10.47 2.37 10.24
N GLU A 43 11.50 2.25 11.08
CA GLU A 43 12.02 3.37 11.87
C GLU A 43 12.60 4.47 10.98
N ARG A 44 13.37 4.10 9.95
CA ARG A 44 13.87 5.03 8.94
C ARG A 44 12.72 5.73 8.20
N GLY A 45 11.71 4.97 7.80
CA GLY A 45 10.57 5.47 7.03
C GLY A 45 9.74 6.51 7.80
N ARG A 46 9.49 6.26 9.09
CA ARG A 46 8.75 7.18 9.98
C ARG A 46 9.34 8.58 10.01
N VAL A 47 10.67 8.70 10.06
CA VAL A 47 11.39 9.96 10.09
C VAL A 47 11.41 10.59 8.68
N ASN A 48 11.86 9.83 7.69
CA ASN A 48 12.13 10.36 6.35
C ASN A 48 10.87 10.77 5.57
N ARG A 49 9.71 10.17 5.89
CA ARG A 49 8.43 10.51 5.25
C ARG A 49 7.72 11.69 5.93
N ASN A 50 8.32 12.31 6.95
CA ASN A 50 7.83 13.53 7.58
C ASN A 50 8.96 14.55 7.84
N PRO A 51 9.71 14.98 6.80
CA PRO A 51 10.89 15.81 6.98
C PRO A 51 10.54 17.16 7.64
N GLY A 52 11.37 17.58 8.60
CA GLY A 52 11.21 18.85 9.33
C GLY A 52 10.06 18.86 10.35
N ARG A 53 9.53 17.69 10.72
CA ARG A 53 8.42 17.51 11.66
C ARG A 53 8.69 16.30 12.56
N GLU A 54 7.94 16.20 13.66
CA GLU A 54 7.95 15.02 14.53
C GLU A 54 7.67 13.75 13.72
N PRO A 55 8.49 12.69 13.82
CA PRO A 55 8.27 11.44 13.11
C PRO A 55 6.88 10.85 13.36
N TYR A 56 6.29 10.20 12.35
CA TYR A 56 5.01 9.50 12.53
C TYR A 56 5.13 8.42 13.61
N SER A 57 4.08 8.15 14.39
CA SER A 57 4.04 6.93 15.23
C SER A 57 4.04 5.64 14.38
N ARG A 58 4.33 4.46 14.96
CA ARG A 58 4.41 3.20 14.20
C ARG A 58 3.06 2.89 13.57
N ASN A 59 2.00 3.01 14.37
CA ASN A 59 0.62 2.79 13.92
C ASN A 59 0.21 3.79 12.84
N GLU A 60 0.56 5.08 13.01
CA GLU A 60 0.24 6.09 11.99
C GLU A 60 0.99 5.84 10.68
N TYR A 61 2.27 5.49 10.76
CA TYR A 61 3.08 5.20 9.58
C TYR A 61 2.54 4.00 8.81
N ILE A 62 2.27 2.87 9.49
CA ILE A 62 1.69 1.68 8.87
C ILE A 62 0.31 1.98 8.27
N ALA A 63 -0.55 2.71 9.00
CA ALA A 63 -1.87 3.07 8.50
C ALA A 63 -1.80 3.97 7.25
N LEU A 64 -0.84 4.91 7.21
CA LEU A 64 -0.63 5.77 6.05
C LEU A 64 -0.06 4.99 4.85
N LEU A 65 0.84 4.03 5.09
CA LEU A 65 1.35 3.14 4.04
C LEU A 65 0.21 2.34 3.43
N LEU A 66 -0.63 1.70 4.25
CA LEU A 66 -1.79 0.94 3.79
C LEU A 66 -2.77 1.78 2.95
N LEU A 67 -3.09 2.99 3.43
CA LEU A 67 -4.00 3.88 2.70
C LEU A 67 -3.41 4.40 1.38
N ASN A 68 -2.09 4.61 1.33
CA ASN A 68 -1.43 4.98 0.08
C ASN A 68 -1.33 3.81 -0.88
N ASP A 69 -1.05 2.61 -0.38
CA ASP A 69 -1.04 1.38 -1.16
C ASP A 69 -2.42 1.10 -1.77
N ALA A 70 -3.49 1.16 -0.98
CA ALA A 70 -4.85 0.99 -1.47
C ALA A 70 -5.21 1.97 -2.60
N ARG A 71 -4.79 3.25 -2.49
CA ARG A 71 -4.99 4.24 -3.55
C ARG A 71 -4.19 3.90 -4.81
N GLN A 72 -2.96 3.42 -4.65
CA GLN A 72 -2.13 3.00 -5.77
C GLN A 72 -2.72 1.79 -6.48
N LEU A 73 -3.17 0.78 -5.72
CA LEU A 73 -3.83 -0.41 -6.25
C LEU A 73 -5.07 -0.03 -7.08
N GLN A 74 -5.97 0.79 -6.52
CA GLN A 74 -7.15 1.27 -7.24
C GLN A 74 -6.76 1.94 -8.57
N GLN A 75 -5.75 2.81 -8.55
CA GLN A 75 -5.28 3.48 -9.75
C GLN A 75 -4.70 2.49 -10.79
N GLN A 76 -4.00 1.45 -10.34
CA GLN A 76 -3.45 0.41 -11.22
C GLN A 76 -4.55 -0.46 -11.84
N GLU A 77 -5.59 -0.79 -11.07
CA GLU A 77 -6.77 -1.51 -11.57
C GLU A 77 -7.50 -0.70 -12.64
N GLU A 78 -7.79 0.57 -12.37
CA GLU A 78 -8.43 1.50 -13.32
C GLU A 78 -7.62 1.68 -14.61
N ASN A 79 -6.30 1.78 -14.48
CA ASN A 79 -5.39 1.94 -15.62
C ASN A 79 -5.14 0.64 -16.39
N THR A 80 -5.54 -0.52 -15.86
CA THR A 80 -5.36 -1.79 -16.55
C THR A 80 -6.48 -1.96 -17.58
N PRO A 81 -6.15 -1.98 -18.89
CA PRO A 81 -7.17 -2.15 -19.91
C PRO A 81 -7.77 -3.56 -19.86
N ALA A 82 -9.01 -3.68 -20.32
CA ALA A 82 -9.72 -4.94 -20.41
C ALA A 82 -8.89 -6.03 -21.09
N CYS A 83 -9.05 -7.26 -20.60
CA CYS A 83 -8.43 -8.44 -21.16
C CYS A 83 -8.83 -8.60 -22.62
N LYS A 84 -7.86 -8.77 -23.52
CA LYS A 84 -8.15 -9.05 -24.94
C LYS A 84 -8.74 -10.45 -25.15
N LYS A 85 -8.62 -11.35 -24.16
CA LYS A 85 -9.17 -12.72 -24.22
C LYS A 85 -10.55 -12.85 -23.61
N CYS A 86 -10.70 -12.50 -22.33
CA CYS A 86 -11.95 -12.71 -21.59
C CYS A 86 -12.77 -11.44 -21.35
N GLY A 87 -12.30 -10.27 -21.79
CA GLY A 87 -12.97 -8.99 -21.55
C GLY A 87 -12.87 -8.45 -20.11
N SER A 88 -12.57 -9.29 -19.12
CA SER A 88 -12.49 -8.90 -17.70
C SER A 88 -11.41 -7.84 -17.43
N LYS A 89 -11.63 -7.05 -16.37
CA LYS A 89 -10.67 -6.08 -15.82
C LYS A 89 -10.36 -6.42 -14.37
N PRO A 90 -9.16 -6.09 -13.85
CA PRO A 90 -8.87 -6.27 -12.44
C PRO A 90 -9.93 -5.61 -11.54
N PRO A 91 -10.26 -6.23 -10.38
CA PRO A 91 -9.71 -7.49 -9.86
C PRO A 91 -10.29 -8.74 -10.54
N GLU A 92 -11.31 -8.61 -11.40
CA GLU A 92 -11.94 -9.73 -12.09
C GLU A 92 -11.03 -10.38 -13.14
N HIS A 93 -11.11 -11.71 -13.24
CA HIS A 93 -10.31 -12.49 -14.17
C HIS A 93 -11.03 -13.76 -14.63
N CYS A 94 -10.47 -14.42 -15.64
CA CYS A 94 -10.99 -15.64 -16.25
C CYS A 94 -10.90 -16.92 -15.38
N GLY A 95 -10.75 -16.80 -14.06
CA GLY A 95 -10.51 -17.97 -13.18
C GLY A 95 -9.22 -18.75 -13.49
N GLY A 96 -8.32 -18.21 -14.32
CA GLY A 96 -7.11 -18.91 -14.76
C GLY A 96 -7.26 -19.69 -16.08
N ALA A 97 -8.45 -19.73 -16.68
CA ALA A 97 -8.73 -20.51 -17.89
C ALA A 97 -7.79 -20.18 -19.08
N PHE A 98 -7.34 -18.93 -19.18
CA PHE A 98 -6.46 -18.45 -20.26
C PHE A 98 -5.07 -18.02 -19.76
N LYS A 99 -4.67 -18.44 -18.55
CA LYS A 99 -3.36 -18.08 -17.99
C LYS A 99 -2.25 -18.81 -18.76
N GLY A 100 -1.21 -18.08 -19.17
CA GLY A 100 -0.14 -18.56 -20.05
C GLY A 100 -0.26 -18.02 -21.48
N GLU A 101 -1.45 -17.56 -21.88
CA GLU A 101 -1.62 -16.90 -23.17
C GLU A 101 -1.21 -15.43 -23.12
N HIS A 102 -0.52 -14.96 -24.16
CA HIS A 102 0.02 -13.59 -24.24
C HIS A 102 -1.06 -12.49 -24.21
N ASN A 103 -2.29 -12.82 -24.62
CA ASN A 103 -3.41 -11.87 -24.65
C ASN A 103 -4.24 -11.87 -23.36
N CYS A 104 -3.92 -12.73 -22.40
CA CYS A 104 -4.56 -12.74 -21.09
C CYS A 104 -3.86 -11.77 -20.14
N TRP A 105 -4.63 -10.88 -19.50
CA TRP A 105 -4.05 -9.93 -18.55
C TRP A 105 -3.44 -10.62 -17.33
N LEU A 106 -4.01 -11.76 -16.91
CA LEU A 106 -3.54 -12.55 -15.78
C LEU A 106 -2.20 -13.26 -16.04
N THR A 107 -1.71 -13.28 -17.29
CA THR A 107 -0.40 -13.85 -17.63
C THR A 107 0.73 -12.85 -17.39
N LEU A 108 0.57 -11.62 -17.88
CA LEU A 108 1.66 -10.64 -17.91
C LEU A 108 1.37 -9.36 -17.13
N LYS A 109 0.13 -8.86 -17.18
CA LYS A 109 -0.21 -7.55 -16.61
C LYS A 109 -0.42 -7.63 -15.10
N CYS A 110 -0.86 -8.77 -14.57
CA CYS A 110 -1.01 -9.00 -13.14
C CYS A 110 0.28 -8.78 -12.35
N LEU A 111 1.45 -9.01 -12.96
CA LEU A 111 2.76 -8.80 -12.32
C LEU A 111 2.96 -7.34 -11.88
N LYS A 112 2.30 -6.38 -12.54
CA LYS A 112 2.35 -4.96 -12.16
C LYS A 112 1.53 -4.63 -10.90
N LEU A 113 0.60 -5.52 -10.52
CA LEU A 113 -0.20 -5.40 -9.30
C LEU A 113 0.45 -6.11 -8.11
N ASN A 114 1.44 -6.98 -8.37
CA ASN A 114 2.09 -7.74 -7.32
C ASN A 114 3.06 -6.85 -6.52
N LEU A 115 3.01 -6.97 -5.20
CA LEU A 115 4.00 -6.37 -4.29
C LEU A 115 5.30 -7.21 -4.18
N THR A 116 5.41 -8.32 -4.90
CA THR A 116 6.54 -9.28 -4.79
C THR A 116 7.87 -8.74 -5.31
N SER A 117 7.92 -7.51 -5.83
CA SER A 117 9.19 -6.89 -6.22
C SER A 117 10.07 -6.49 -5.03
N VAL A 118 9.53 -6.42 -3.81
CA VAL A 118 10.28 -6.03 -2.58
C VAL A 118 10.65 -7.21 -1.69
N THR A 119 9.90 -8.30 -1.75
CA THR A 119 10.21 -9.56 -1.08
C THR A 119 10.50 -10.56 -2.18
N GLY A 120 11.73 -11.09 -2.31
CA GLY A 120 12.25 -11.90 -3.43
C GLY A 120 11.50 -13.17 -3.86
N HIS A 121 10.19 -13.25 -3.67
CA HIS A 121 9.28 -14.27 -4.20
C HIS A 121 9.09 -14.23 -5.72
N SER A 122 9.66 -13.24 -6.43
CA SER A 122 9.57 -13.16 -7.90
C SER A 122 10.90 -13.02 -8.65
N GLU A 123 12.05 -13.31 -8.03
CA GLU A 123 13.25 -13.63 -8.82
C GLU A 123 13.11 -15.05 -9.39
N ASN A 124 12.18 -15.22 -10.34
CA ASN A 124 12.37 -16.21 -11.39
C ASN A 124 13.52 -15.65 -12.24
N ASN A 125 14.76 -15.90 -11.81
CA ASN A 125 15.91 -15.80 -12.68
C ASN A 125 15.61 -16.71 -13.86
N GLY A 126 15.32 -16.09 -15.01
CA GLY A 126 15.20 -16.78 -16.28
C GLY A 126 16.55 -17.39 -16.63
N GLU A 127 16.81 -18.58 -16.10
CA GLU A 127 17.74 -19.52 -16.69
C GLU A 127 16.98 -20.28 -17.78
N VAL A 128 17.12 -19.78 -19.01
CA VAL A 128 17.12 -20.59 -20.24
C VAL A 128 18.48 -20.38 -20.88
#